data_AF-A0A1K1MJ84-F1
#
_entry.id   AF-A0A1K1MJ84-F1
#
_cell.length_a   1.000
_cell.length_b   1.000
_cell.length_c   1.000
_cell.angle_alpha   90.00
_cell.angle_beta   90.00
_cell.angle_gamma   90.00
#
_symmetry.space_group_name_H-M   'P 1'
#
loop_
_entity.id
_entity.type
_entity.pdbx_description
1 polymer ?
#
loop_
_entity_poly.entity_id
_entity_poly.type
_entity_poly.pdbx_seq_one_letter_code
_entity_poly.pdbx_strand_id
1 'polypeptide(L)'
;MRHAYRAAARERALTPDEIRQFLRAMQASNIRHQIKIEFQLILMTLVRKSELMLAQWKDVHLDEGEWHIPVENSKTGKPHIVYLSTQA
;
A
#
# COMPACT_ATOMS: atom_id res chain seq x y z
N MET A 1 -31.91 2.71 15.36
CA MET A 1 -31.74 2.49 13.90
C MET A 1 -30.26 2.63 13.57
N ARG A 2 -29.55 1.55 13.20
CA ARG A 2 -28.12 1.63 12.82
C ARG A 2 -28.05 2.02 11.35
N HIS A 3 -27.62 3.23 11.03
CA HIS A 3 -27.26 3.61 9.65
C HIS A 3 -26.06 2.75 9.22
N ALA A 4 -26.32 1.64 8.54
CA ALA A 4 -25.29 0.85 7.90
C ALA A 4 -24.82 1.59 6.65
N TYR A 5 -23.71 2.32 6.74
CA TYR A 5 -23.05 2.89 5.57
C TYR A 5 -22.61 1.74 4.65
N ARG A 6 -23.17 1.69 3.43
CA ARG A 6 -22.77 0.76 2.39
C ARG A 6 -21.66 1.42 1.58
N ALA A 7 -20.45 0.87 1.63
CA ALA A 7 -19.34 1.37 0.84
C ALA A 7 -19.63 1.17 -0.66
N ALA A 8 -19.72 2.26 -1.41
CA ALA A 8 -19.82 2.24 -2.87
C ALA A 8 -18.42 2.13 -3.48
N ALA A 9 -18.30 1.41 -4.59
CA ALA A 9 -17.06 1.36 -5.36
C ALA A 9 -16.75 2.76 -5.91
N ARG A 10 -15.48 3.16 -5.84
CA ARG A 10 -14.99 4.41 -6.44
C ARG A 10 -14.33 4.08 -7.76
N GLU A 11 -14.70 4.79 -8.81
CA GLU A 11 -14.12 4.61 -10.16
C GLU A 11 -12.87 5.47 -10.37
N ARG A 12 -12.64 6.46 -9.50
CA ARG A 12 -11.54 7.41 -9.63
C ARG A 12 -10.19 6.78 -9.24
N ALA A 13 -9.28 6.72 -10.21
CA ALA A 13 -7.86 6.41 -10.00
C ALA A 13 -6.99 7.56 -10.51
N LEU A 14 -5.84 7.81 -9.85
CA LEU A 14 -4.91 8.86 -10.24
C LEU A 14 -4.36 8.63 -11.65
N THR A 15 -4.33 9.68 -12.47
CA THR A 15 -3.66 9.62 -13.77
C THR A 15 -2.13 9.60 -13.57
N PRO A 16 -1.34 9.16 -14.56
CA PRO A 16 0.11 9.21 -14.46
C PRO A 16 0.66 10.61 -14.14
N ASP A 17 -0.02 11.67 -14.60
CA ASP A 17 0.39 13.04 -14.30
C ASP A 17 0.11 13.43 -12.85
N GLU A 18 -1.06 13.05 -12.35
CA GLU A 18 -1.42 13.28 -10.95
C GLU A 18 -0.54 12.50 -9.99
N ILE A 19 -0.10 11.28 -10.36
CA ILE A 19 0.88 10.51 -9.60
C ILE A 19 2.20 11.28 -9.52
N ARG A 20 2.69 11.84 -10.62
CA ARG A 20 3.91 12.66 -10.63
C ARG A 20 3.77 13.90 -9.76
N GLN A 21 2.63 14.61 -9.86
CA GLN A 21 2.34 15.77 -9.02
C GLN A 21 2.27 15.40 -7.54
N PHE A 22 1.59 14.30 -7.21
CA PHE A 22 1.49 13.76 -5.85
C PHE A 22 2.87 13.45 -5.28
N LEU A 23 3.71 12.71 -6.01
CA LEU A 23 5.06 12.36 -5.55
C LEU A 23 5.92 13.60 -5.29
N ARG A 24 5.87 14.61 -6.17
CA ARG A 24 6.60 15.88 -5.98
C ARG A 24 6.11 16.64 -4.75
N ALA A 25 4.80 16.77 -4.59
CA ALA A 25 4.19 17.47 -3.44
C ALA A 25 4.50 16.75 -2.12
N MET A 26 4.38 15.42 -2.09
CA MET A 26 4.72 14.59 -0.95
C MET A 26 6.18 14.77 -0.54
N GLN A 27 7.11 14.75 -1.51
CA GLN A 27 8.53 14.94 -1.23
C GLN A 27 8.83 16.34 -0.65
N ALA A 28 8.23 17.39 -1.22
CA ALA A 28 8.40 18.77 -0.73
C ALA A 28 7.69 19.06 0.60
N SER A 29 6.69 18.26 0.98
CA SER A 29 5.92 18.47 2.20
C SER A 29 6.72 18.17 3.48
N ASN A 30 6.31 18.78 4.60
CA ASN A 30 6.89 18.54 5.92
C ASN A 30 6.25 17.35 6.67
N ILE A 31 5.62 16.41 5.95
CA ILE A 31 5.08 15.19 6.59
C ILE A 31 6.22 14.29 7.05
N ARG A 32 5.93 13.44 8.04
CA ARG A 32 6.90 12.49 8.59
C ARG A 32 7.48 11.61 7.48
N HIS A 33 8.79 11.39 7.53
CA HIS A 33 9.50 10.58 6.53
C HIS A 33 8.91 9.18 6.36
N GLN A 34 8.49 8.55 7.46
CA GLN A 34 7.81 7.25 7.45
C GLN A 34 6.57 7.26 6.53
N ILE A 35 5.74 8.30 6.62
CA ILE A 35 4.54 8.43 5.78
C ILE A 35 4.90 8.60 4.30
N LYS A 36 6.03 9.27 4.00
CA LYS A 36 6.53 9.37 2.62
C LYS A 36 6.90 7.99 2.07
N ILE A 37 7.60 7.17 2.86
CA ILE A 37 7.95 5.80 2.51
C ILE A 37 6.68 4.96 2.31
N GLU A 38 5.72 5.04 3.24
CA GLU A 38 4.46 4.30 3.14
C GLU A 38 3.73 4.58 1.83
N PHE A 39 3.64 5.83 1.41
CA PHE A 39 3.02 6.20 0.13
C PHE A 39 3.79 5.67 -1.08
N GLN A 40 5.12 5.69 -1.04
CA GLN A 40 5.94 5.11 -2.12
C GLN A 40 5.73 3.61 -2.23
N LEU A 41 5.77 2.89 -1.11
CA LEU A 41 5.53 1.45 -1.07
C LEU A 41 4.14 1.10 -1.60
N ILE A 42 3.09 1.81 -1.19
CA ILE A 42 1.73 1.61 -1.72
C ILE A 42 1.69 1.83 -3.23
N LEU A 43 2.38 2.84 -3.76
CA LEU A 43 2.39 3.09 -5.21
C LEU A 43 3.13 2.01 -6.00
N MET A 44 4.17 1.40 -5.42
CA MET A 44 4.96 0.35 -6.09
C MET A 44 4.32 -1.03 -5.99
N THR A 45 3.67 -1.32 -4.87
CA THR A 45 3.15 -2.67 -4.55
C THR A 45 1.62 -2.78 -4.68
N LEU A 46 0.91 -1.65 -4.67
CA LEU A 46 -0.55 -1.56 -4.70
C LEU A 46 -1.28 -2.33 -3.58
N VAL A 47 -0.57 -2.68 -2.50
CA VAL A 47 -1.16 -3.29 -1.32
C VAL A 47 -2.11 -2.34 -0.60
N ARG A 48 -3.00 -2.89 0.22
CA ARG A 48 -3.86 -2.05 1.07
C ARG A 48 -3.04 -1.44 2.17
N LYS A 49 -3.42 -0.21 2.57
CA LYS A 49 -2.84 0.45 3.74
C LYS A 49 -2.77 -0.46 4.97
N SER A 50 -3.83 -1.21 5.27
CA SER A 50 -3.85 -2.11 6.44
C SER A 50 -2.82 -3.24 6.34
N GLU A 51 -2.61 -3.80 5.15
CA GLU A 51 -1.64 -4.87 4.91
C GLU A 51 -0.22 -4.32 5.15
N LEU A 52 0.08 -3.12 4.63
CA LEU A 52 1.35 -2.44 4.89
C LEU A 52 1.55 -2.08 6.37
N MET A 53 0.52 -1.61 7.06
CA MET A 53 0.64 -1.26 8.47
C MET A 53 0.87 -2.46 9.40
N LEU A 54 0.47 -3.66 8.98
CA LEU A 54 0.60 -4.90 9.74
C LEU A 54 1.78 -5.75 9.26
N ALA A 55 2.55 -5.27 8.28
CA ALA A 55 3.71 -5.96 7.74
C ALA A 55 4.74 -6.26 8.83
N GLN A 56 5.29 -7.47 8.82
CA GLN A 56 6.38 -7.87 9.69
C GLN A 56 7.58 -8.29 8.85
N TRP A 57 8.79 -8.00 9.32
CA TRP A 57 10.03 -8.33 8.61
C TRP A 57 10.18 -9.82 8.29
N LYS A 58 9.62 -10.70 9.13
CA LYS A 58 9.65 -12.16 8.91
C LYS A 58 8.89 -12.60 7.64
N ASP A 59 7.97 -11.75 7.16
CA ASP A 59 7.11 -12.03 6.01
C ASP A 59 7.69 -11.44 4.70
N VAL A 60 8.80 -10.68 4.79
CA VAL A 60 9.44 -10.00 3.66
C VAL A 60 10.75 -10.71 3.31
N HIS A 61 10.79 -11.32 2.13
CA HIS A 61 11.90 -12.09 1.60
C HIS A 61 12.60 -11.28 0.51
N LEU A 62 13.47 -10.34 0.91
CA LEU A 62 14.12 -9.39 -0.01
C LEU A 62 15.00 -10.07 -1.07
N ASP A 63 15.68 -11.16 -0.72
CA ASP A 63 16.53 -11.92 -1.65
C ASP A 63 15.73 -12.57 -2.78
N GLU A 64 14.48 -12.95 -2.48
CA GLU A 64 13.54 -13.55 -3.44
C GLU A 64 12.69 -12.47 -4.14
N GLY A 65 12.71 -11.23 -3.64
CA GLY A 65 11.85 -10.16 -4.12
C GLY A 65 10.38 -10.44 -3.82
N GLU A 66 10.08 -11.05 -2.67
CA GLU A 66 8.72 -11.46 -2.31
C GLU A 66 8.30 -10.91 -0.94
N TRP A 67 7.05 -10.52 -0.83
CA TRP A 67 6.40 -10.22 0.44
C TRP A 67 5.14 -11.05 0.58
N HIS A 68 5.12 -11.91 1.60
CA HIS A 68 4.05 -12.87 1.85
C HIS A 68 3.04 -12.26 2.81
N ILE A 69 1.86 -11.89 2.32
CA ILE A 69 0.80 -11.33 3.18
C ILE A 69 -0.01 -12.49 3.79
N PRO A 70 0.03 -12.66 5.12
CA PRO A 70 -0.64 -13.78 5.78
C PRO A 70 -2.15 -13.54 5.86
N VAL A 71 -2.90 -14.61 6.14
CA VAL A 71 -4.38 -14.61 6.07
C VAL A 71 -5.00 -13.61 7.04
N GLU A 72 -4.43 -13.46 8.24
CA GLU A 72 -4.85 -12.54 9.30
C GLU A 72 -4.74 -11.07 8.90
N ASN A 73 -3.81 -10.75 7.99
CA ASN A 73 -3.56 -9.40 7.51
C ASN A 73 -4.31 -9.11 6.19
N SER A 74 -4.82 -10.15 5.53
CA SER A 74 -5.52 -10.04 4.25
C SER A 74 -6.97 -9.61 4.41
N LYS A 75 -7.35 -8.53 3.71
CA LYS A 75 -8.75 -8.06 3.73
C LYS A 75 -9.75 -9.08 3.18
N THR A 76 -9.31 -9.94 2.27
CA THR A 76 -10.17 -10.94 1.60
C THR A 76 -10.15 -12.30 2.30
N GLY A 77 -9.40 -12.43 3.40
CA GLY A 77 -9.23 -13.71 4.11
C GLY A 77 -8.47 -14.75 3.29
N LYS A 78 -7.64 -14.32 2.34
CA LYS A 78 -6.78 -15.20 1.53
C LYS A 78 -5.33 -14.72 1.60
N PRO A 79 -4.37 -15.59 1.94
CA PRO A 79 -2.95 -15.22 1.85
C PRO A 79 -2.59 -14.96 0.39
N HIS A 80 -1.62 -14.09 0.16
CA HIS A 80 -1.11 -13.80 -1.19
C HIS A 80 0.33 -13.29 -1.13
N ILE A 81 1.03 -13.45 -2.24
CA ILE A 81 2.40 -12.99 -2.42
C ILE A 81 2.38 -11.72 -3.25
N VAL A 82 3.14 -10.72 -2.83
CA VAL A 82 3.39 -9.48 -3.53
C VAL A 82 4.84 -9.52 -4.01
N TYR A 83 5.05 -9.50 -5.33
CA TYR A 83 6.39 -9.42 -5.90
C TYR A 83 6.91 -7.99 -5.82
N LEU A 84 8.11 -7.84 -5.30
CA LEU A 84 8.78 -6.57 -5.05
C LEU A 84 9.66 -6.20 -6.24
N SER A 85 9.55 -4.95 -6.68
CA SER A 85 10.52 -4.40 -7.62
C SER A 85 11.80 -4.03 -6.87
N THR A 86 12.90 -3.80 -7.59
CA THR A 86 14.17 -3.36 -6.99
C THR A 86 14.10 -2.00 -6.28
N GLN A 87 13.05 -1.21 -6.53
CA GLN A 87 12.81 0.08 -5.87
C GLN A 87 12.04 -0.07 -4.55
N ALA A 88 11.38 -1.21 -4.33
CA ALA A 88 10.55 -1.50 -3.17
C ALA A 88 11.35 -2.11 -2.03
#